data_AF-A0A821A0Q7-F1
#
_entry.id   AF-A0A821A0Q7-F1
#
_cell.length_a   1.000
_cell.length_b   1.000
_cell.length_c   1.000
_cell.angle_alpha   90.00
_cell.angle_beta   90.00
_cell.angle_gamma   90.00
#
_symmetry.space_group_name_H-M   'P 1'
#
loop_
_entity.id
_entity.type
_entity.pdbx_description
1 polymer ?
#
loop_
_entity_poly.entity_id
_entity_poly.type
_entity_poly.pdbx_seq_one_letter_code
_entity_poly.pdbx_strand_id
1 'polypeptide(L)' 'MYFYNKKSLTSISLRDNQIGINGAKCFSNGLKENSTIRNIDLENNGIGEDGAIRIAEGIKPIK' A
#
# COMPACT_ATOMS: atom_id res chain seq x y z
N MET A 1 17.11 5.88 -19.96
CA MET A 1 16.91 5.78 -18.49
C MET A 1 15.46 6.17 -18.23
N TYR A 2 14.55 5.19 -18.12
CA TYR A 2 13.11 5.44 -18.05
C TYR A 2 12.75 6.00 -16.68
N PHE A 3 12.44 7.29 -16.62
CA PHE A 3 11.81 7.91 -15.46
C PHE A 3 10.36 7.41 -15.40
N TYR A 4 10.11 6.32 -14.66
CA TYR A 4 8.76 5.94 -14.24
C TYR A 4 8.20 7.10 -13.41
N ASN A 5 7.34 7.90 -14.03
CA ASN A 5 6.63 8.96 -13.34
C ASN A 5 5.66 8.32 -12.35
N LYS A 6 6.06 8.25 -11.06
CA LYS A 6 5.27 7.76 -9.93
C LYS A 6 3.89 8.43 -9.82
N LYS A 7 3.62 9.54 -10.53
CA LYS A 7 2.30 10.19 -10.52
C LYS A 7 1.22 9.45 -11.32
N SER A 8 1.55 8.37 -12.02
CA SER A 8 0.58 7.59 -12.82
C SER A 8 0.12 6.29 -12.19
N LEU A 9 0.77 5.82 -11.11
CA LEU A 9 0.42 4.54 -10.52
C LEU A 9 -0.86 4.70 -9.69
N THR A 10 -1.96 4.18 -10.22
CA THR A 10 -3.27 4.18 -9.58
C THR A 10 -3.61 2.84 -8.94
N SER A 11 -2.95 1.76 -9.34
CA SER A 11 -3.20 0.42 -8.83
C SER A 11 -1.89 -0.30 -8.54
N ILE A 12 -1.85 -1.06 -7.44
CA ILE A 12 -0.74 -1.93 -7.09
C ILE A 12 -1.29 -3.28 -6.61
N SER A 13 -0.72 -4.38 -7.09
CA SER A 13 -0.94 -5.71 -6.52
C SER A 13 0.38 -6.20 -5.95
N LEU A 14 0.34 -6.62 -4.70
CA LEU A 14 1.46 -7.23 -3.98
C LEU A 14 1.05 -8.60 -3.45
N ARG A 15 0.10 -9.29 -4.10
CA ARG A 15 -0.38 -10.60 -3.68
C ARG A 15 0.77 -11.61 -3.48
N ASP A 16 0.65 -12.46 -2.46
CA ASP A 16 1.59 -13.56 -2.15
C ASP A 16 3.06 -13.13 -1.88
N ASN A 17 3.31 -11.96 -1.28
CA ASN A 17 4.68 -11.42 -1.03
C ASN A 17 5.15 -11.48 0.44
N GLN A 18 4.42 -12.14 1.35
CA GLN A 18 4.80 -12.29 2.77
C GLN A 18 5.19 -10.96 3.45
N ILE A 19 4.53 -9.85 3.12
CA ILE A 19 4.82 -8.50 3.64
C ILE A 19 4.88 -8.47 5.18
N GLY A 20 3.98 -9.21 5.83
CA GLY A 20 3.90 -9.28 7.27
C GLY A 20 3.51 -7.95 7.94
N ILE A 21 3.43 -7.96 9.27
CA ILE A 21 3.05 -6.79 10.06
C ILE A 21 4.03 -5.62 9.92
N ASN A 22 5.34 -5.90 9.83
CA ASN A 22 6.36 -4.85 9.72
C ASN A 22 6.36 -4.21 8.34
N GLY A 23 6.17 -5.00 7.27
CA GLY A 23 6.00 -4.46 5.94
C GLY A 23 4.73 -3.61 5.82
N ALA A 24 3.62 -4.01 6.46
CA ALA A 24 2.39 -3.23 6.50
C ALA A 24 2.59 -1.84 7.16
N LYS A 25 3.40 -1.74 8.22
CA LYS A 25 3.79 -0.46 8.85
C LYS A 25 4.53 0.45 7.88
N CYS A 26 5.56 -0.09 7.22
CA CYS A 26 6.34 0.65 6.23
C CYS A 26 5.46 1.10 5.05
N PHE A 27 4.59 0.21 4.59
CA PHE A 27 3.70 0.47 3.47
C PHE A 27 2.68 1.57 3.80
N SER A 28 2.05 1.53 4.97
CA SER A 28 1.15 2.58 5.46
C SER A 28 1.81 3.96 5.45
N ASN A 29 3.04 4.08 5.96
CA ASN A 29 3.76 5.35 5.95
C ASN A 29 4.03 5.86 4.53
N GLY A 30 4.33 4.96 3.59
CA GLY A 30 4.46 5.33 2.18
C GLY A 30 3.15 5.78 1.54
N LEU A 31 2.01 5.19 1.92
CA LEU A 31 0.69 5.57 1.43
C LEU A 31 0.26 6.97 1.87
N LYS A 32 0.67 7.42 3.06
CA LYS A 32 0.39 8.79 3.54
C LYS A 32 0.95 9.87 2.62
N GLU A 33 2.08 9.60 1.98
CA GLU A 33 2.72 10.49 1.00
C GLU A 33 2.24 10.25 -0.44
N ASN A 34 1.48 9.18 -0.68
CA ASN A 34 0.95 8.86 -1.99
C ASN A 34 -0.44 9.49 -2.21
N SER A 35 -0.62 10.17 -3.33
CA SER A 35 -1.90 10.80 -3.71
C SER A 35 -2.54 10.20 -4.96
N THR A 36 -1.95 9.15 -5.54
CA THR A 36 -2.35 8.60 -6.86
C THR A 36 -2.89 7.19 -6.80
N ILE A 37 -2.44 6.37 -5.85
CA ILE A 37 -2.93 5.00 -5.64
C ILE A 37 -4.39 5.06 -5.21
N ARG A 38 -5.20 4.23 -5.84
CA ARG A 38 -6.64 4.06 -5.63
C ARG A 38 -7.01 2.62 -5.34
N ASN A 39 -6.25 1.67 -5.88
CA ASN A 39 -6.48 0.24 -5.68
C ASN A 39 -5.21 -0.46 -5.16
N ILE A 40 -5.37 -1.25 -4.11
CA ILE A 40 -4.29 -2.02 -3.49
C ILE A 40 -4.79 -3.43 -3.25
N ASP A 41 -4.13 -4.41 -3.86
CA ASP A 41 -4.33 -5.83 -3.57
C ASP A 41 -3.18 -6.36 -2.71
N LEU A 42 -3.53 -6.84 -1.52
CA LEU A 42 -2.62 -7.36 -0.49
C LEU A 42 -2.98 -8.78 -0.07
N GLU A 43 -3.73 -9.52 -0.88
CA GLU A 43 -4.11 -10.90 -0.55
C GLU A 43 -2.87 -11.77 -0.22
N ASN A 44 -3.03 -12.68 0.74
CA ASN A 44 -2.00 -13.65 1.15
C ASN A 44 -0.63 -13.07 1.53
N ASN A 45 -0.62 -11.91 2.20
CA ASN A 45 0.62 -11.26 2.64
C ASN A 45 0.95 -11.44 4.13
N GLY A 46 0.13 -12.15 4.89
CA GLY A 46 0.38 -12.36 6.32
C GLY A 46 0.41 -11.07 7.15
N ILE A 47 -0.30 -10.03 6.72
CA ILE A 47 -0.30 -8.71 7.40
C ILE A 47 -1.02 -8.73 8.75
N GLY A 48 -1.96 -9.67 8.95
CA GLY A 48 -2.80 -9.75 10.15
C GLY A 48 -3.77 -8.57 10.30
N GLU A 49 -4.60 -8.62 11.34
CA GLU A 49 -5.58 -7.58 11.66
C GLU A 49 -4.90 -6.22 11.90
N ASP A 50 -3.89 -6.17 12.78
CA ASP A 50 -3.12 -4.96 13.07
C ASP A 50 -2.50 -4.33 11.82
N GLY A 51 -2.01 -5.16 10.88
CA GLY A 51 -1.40 -4.70 9.64
C GLY A 51 -2.44 -4.06 8.73
N ALA A 52 -3.62 -4.66 8.63
CA ALA A 52 -4.74 -4.11 7.88
C ALA A 52 -5.21 -2.76 8.46
N ILE A 53 -5.32 -2.63 9.78
CA ILE A 53 -5.67 -1.36 10.46
C ILE A 53 -4.66 -0.28 10.10
N ARG A 54 -3.35 -0.58 10.23
CA ARG A 54 -2.28 0.38 9.90
C ARG A 54 -2.34 0.82 8.44
N ILE A 55 -2.60 -0.11 7.52
CA ILE A 55 -2.72 0.21 6.09
C ILE A 55 -3.93 1.14 5.86
N ALA A 56 -5.07 0.87 6.49
CA ALA A 56 -6.25 1.73 6.41
C ALA A 56 -5.97 3.16 6.89
N GLU A 57 -5.20 3.34 7.98
CA GLU A 57 -4.76 4.67 8.46
C GLU A 57 -3.84 5.40 7.47
N GLY A 58 -3.18 4.67 6.57
CA GLY A 58 -2.31 5.23 5.54
C GLY A 58 -3.06 5.68 4.28
N ILE A 59 -4.29 5.18 4.07
CA ILE A 59 -5.09 5.48 2.88
C ILE A 59 -5.86 6.78 3.12
N LYS A 60 -5.70 7.76 2.22
CA LYS A 60 -6.50 8.98 2.24
C LYS A 60 -7.87 8.70 1.61
N PRO A 61 -8.98 9.09 2.25
CA PRO A 61 -10.30 8.99 1.63
C PRO A 61 -10.34 9.83 0.36
N ILE A 62 -11.03 9.31 -0.66
CA ILE A 62 -11.29 10.02 -1.91
C ILE A 62 -12.16 11.24 -1.55
N LYS A 63 -11.68 12.45 -1.82
CA LYS A 63 -12.48 13.67 -1.77
C LYS A 63 -13.29 13.83 -3.03
#